data_AF-W4GK34-F1
#
_entry.id   AF-W4GK34-F1
#
_cell.length_a   1.000
_cell.length_b   1.000
_cell.length_c   1.000
_cell.angle_alpha   90.00
_cell.angle_beta   90.00
_cell.angle_gamma   90.00
#
_symmetry.space_group_name_H-M   'P 1'
#
loop_
_entity.id
_entity.type
_entity.pdbx_description
1 polymer ?
#
loop_
_entity_poly.entity_id
_entity_poly.type
_entity_poly.pdbx_seq_one_letter_code
_entity_poly.pdbx_strand_id
1 'polypeptide(L)'
;MPRRHHGGVTTNNDALPQPPLVEMVFLGTASMVSSPTRHVAGIGVVIGGDCWIFDAGEGTGTQLAKSSVLQSAVSRVFVTHMHGDHVFGLMGLLLSVGSTGDPRIIQVVGPPGLRRFLRRNLADTQSNMKCQYRVDELCFEQAKDEDALYLPLETQGLNVLPCADGTWRVPPSPSTIKQHQHRHPHDDDDNSSPMEEPFHVCAAALKHTLEPCYAFVIQERDYPGRVHLTNECKARLLHDDNQAFLKARGVANPLSVLSRLQHGHAVELADGILAPDDVVTERRIGRRLAILGDTCDSRAVARLAVGADVVVHECTNAFVESLDGGGHTSSEQVEAATYVHGHSTPRTAGRFAQAIQCRHLILTHFSRRYKDDGSMEPVMDTIRRQCGALYDAGKIECAHDLEAVTVKIPKEDRYTDTDQAYKDAATAADEAKAHAQAFFHAHESLLLQLSRRSRRLLE
;
A
#
# COMPACT_ATOMS: atom_id res chain seq x y z
N MET A 1 13.48 -51.78 1.78
CA MET A 1 12.03 -51.70 2.04
C MET A 1 11.56 -50.29 1.69
N PRO A 2 10.95 -50.05 0.52
CA PRO A 2 10.47 -48.73 0.15
C PRO A 2 9.15 -48.47 0.88
N ARG A 3 9.10 -47.41 1.69
CA ARG A 3 7.84 -46.91 2.28
C ARG A 3 7.05 -46.22 1.18
N ARG A 4 5.87 -46.77 0.88
CA ARG A 4 4.84 -46.16 0.03
C ARG A 4 4.47 -44.80 0.60
N HIS A 5 4.70 -43.72 -0.16
CA HIS A 5 4.00 -42.47 0.05
C HIS A 5 2.54 -42.68 -0.37
N HIS A 6 1.62 -42.66 0.59
CA HIS A 6 0.22 -42.46 0.32
C HIS A 6 0.02 -41.01 -0.14
N GLY A 7 -0.20 -40.85 -1.45
CA GLY A 7 -0.82 -39.66 -2.00
C GLY A 7 -2.24 -39.57 -1.46
N GLY A 8 -2.41 -38.76 -0.41
CA GLY A 8 -3.72 -38.26 -0.04
C GLY A 8 -4.11 -37.20 -1.06
N VAL A 9 -5.02 -37.55 -1.96
CA VAL A 9 -5.79 -36.59 -2.76
C VAL A 9 -6.57 -35.76 -1.77
N THR A 10 -6.09 -34.56 -1.44
CA THR A 10 -6.90 -33.56 -0.76
C THR A 10 -8.00 -33.18 -1.74
N THR A 11 -9.21 -33.64 -1.47
CA THR A 11 -10.44 -33.15 -2.07
C THR A 11 -10.38 -31.62 -2.09
N ASN A 12 -10.44 -31.02 -3.29
CA ASN A 12 -10.67 -29.59 -3.48
C ASN A 12 -11.91 -29.21 -2.68
N ASN A 13 -11.70 -28.67 -1.49
CA ASN A 13 -12.74 -27.95 -0.79
C ASN A 13 -12.83 -26.62 -1.52
N ASP A 14 -13.93 -26.40 -2.25
CA ASP A 14 -14.40 -25.10 -2.74
C ASP A 14 -14.79 -24.19 -1.55
N ALA A 15 -13.96 -24.15 -0.51
CA ALA A 15 -14.07 -23.17 0.55
C ALA A 15 -13.62 -21.83 -0.04
N LEU A 16 -14.49 -20.82 0.01
CA LEU A 16 -14.13 -19.49 -0.45
C LEU A 16 -12.83 -19.01 0.23
N PRO A 17 -11.97 -18.29 -0.52
CA PRO A 17 -10.73 -17.76 0.05
C PRO A 17 -11.08 -16.90 1.27
N GLN A 18 -10.50 -17.25 2.42
CA GLN A 18 -10.56 -16.35 3.56
C GLN A 18 -9.65 -15.15 3.27
N PRO A 19 -10.04 -13.93 3.66
CA PRO A 19 -9.17 -12.77 3.52
C PRO A 19 -7.85 -13.05 4.25
N PRO A 20 -6.70 -12.86 3.61
CA PRO A 20 -5.42 -13.14 4.24
C PRO A 20 -5.15 -12.15 5.37
N LEU A 21 -4.22 -12.47 6.27
CA LEU A 21 -3.69 -11.48 7.19
C LEU A 21 -2.98 -10.37 6.40
N VAL A 22 -3.22 -9.12 6.77
CA VAL A 22 -2.49 -7.96 6.24
C VAL A 22 -1.88 -7.21 7.41
N GLU A 23 -0.58 -6.98 7.35
CA GLU A 23 0.20 -6.33 8.40
C GLU A 23 1.17 -5.34 7.77
N MET A 24 1.35 -4.18 8.40
CA MET A 24 2.31 -3.16 7.99
C MET A 24 3.42 -3.10 9.04
N VAL A 25 4.67 -3.20 8.61
CA VAL A 25 5.85 -3.14 9.48
C VAL A 25 6.68 -1.93 9.08
N PHE A 26 6.85 -0.96 9.99
CA PHE A 26 7.59 0.26 9.73
C PHE A 26 9.09 0.00 9.90
N LEU A 27 9.82 -0.22 8.81
CA LEU A 27 11.26 -0.53 8.87
C LEU A 27 12.10 0.71 9.18
N GLY A 28 11.61 1.89 8.82
CA GLY A 28 12.21 3.17 9.20
C GLY A 28 11.23 4.33 9.04
N THR A 29 11.30 5.26 9.99
CA THR A 29 10.35 6.35 10.17
C THR A 29 10.98 7.76 10.17
N ALA A 30 12.28 7.88 9.89
CA ALA A 30 13.00 9.16 9.83
C ALA A 30 12.97 9.79 8.43
N SER A 31 12.98 11.12 8.40
CA SER A 31 13.26 11.90 7.19
C SER A 31 14.74 12.14 6.96
N MET A 32 15.19 12.12 5.71
CA MET A 32 16.50 12.58 5.22
C MET A 32 17.72 11.78 5.68
N VAL A 33 17.86 11.52 6.99
CA VAL A 33 19.02 10.86 7.59
C VAL A 33 18.61 9.93 8.72
N SER A 34 19.28 8.78 8.80
CA SER A 34 19.10 7.86 9.92
C SER A 34 19.68 8.49 11.21
N SER A 35 19.06 8.12 12.32
CA SER A 35 19.52 8.41 13.68
C SER A 35 19.66 7.10 14.45
N PRO A 36 20.26 7.11 15.66
CA PRO A 36 20.35 5.90 16.49
C PRO A 36 18.98 5.30 16.86
N THR A 37 17.90 6.06 16.75
CA THR A 37 16.56 5.68 17.20
C THR A 37 15.54 5.55 16.07
N ARG A 38 15.69 6.30 14.99
CA ARG A 38 14.87 6.19 13.76
C ARG A 38 15.73 6.02 12.53
N HIS A 39 15.39 5.04 11.73
CA HIS A 39 16.00 4.73 10.44
C HIS A 39 15.26 5.45 9.31
N VAL A 40 15.93 5.73 8.19
CA VAL A 40 15.29 6.31 6.98
C VAL A 40 14.20 5.41 6.39
N ALA A 41 13.35 6.02 5.57
CA ALA A 41 12.11 5.48 5.03
C ALA A 41 12.19 4.01 4.54
N GLY A 42 11.25 3.21 5.04
CA GLY A 42 10.97 1.87 4.54
C GLY A 42 9.79 1.25 5.27
N ILE A 43 8.85 0.65 4.54
CA ILE A 43 7.65 0.02 5.10
C ILE A 43 7.45 -1.35 4.44
N GLY A 44 7.29 -2.41 5.22
CA GLY A 44 6.92 -3.72 4.72
C GLY A 44 5.42 -3.99 4.89
N VAL A 45 4.68 -4.16 3.80
CA VAL A 45 3.29 -4.64 3.81
C VAL A 45 3.28 -6.13 3.57
N VAL A 46 2.91 -6.91 4.58
CA VAL A 46 2.84 -8.38 4.54
C VAL A 46 1.40 -8.80 4.26
N ILE A 47 1.18 -9.51 3.17
CA ILE A 47 -0.12 -10.00 2.71
C ILE A 47 -0.05 -11.52 2.60
N GLY A 48 -0.66 -12.24 3.54
CA GLY A 48 -0.70 -13.71 3.50
C GLY A 48 0.68 -14.39 3.44
N GLY A 49 1.72 -13.74 3.97
CA GLY A 49 3.10 -14.22 3.96
C GLY A 49 3.95 -13.73 2.79
N ASP A 50 3.38 -13.02 1.81
CA ASP A 50 4.11 -12.27 0.78
C ASP A 50 4.40 -10.85 1.27
N CYS A 51 5.60 -10.31 1.05
CA CYS A 51 5.99 -8.99 1.53
C CYS A 51 6.26 -8.01 0.40
N TRP A 52 5.62 -6.84 0.48
CA TRP A 52 5.78 -5.72 -0.42
C TRP A 52 6.45 -4.57 0.32
N ILE A 53 7.62 -4.12 -0.16
CA ILE A 53 8.38 -3.04 0.46
C ILE A 53 7.98 -1.71 -0.21
N PHE A 54 7.72 -0.67 0.58
CA PHE A 54 7.48 0.70 0.13
C PHE A 54 8.62 1.57 0.65
N ASP A 55 9.39 2.11 -0.29
CA ASP A 55 10.70 2.72 -0.11
C ASP A 55 11.74 1.82 0.55
N ALA A 56 13.00 2.07 0.22
CA ALA A 56 14.14 1.33 0.71
C ALA A 56 15.33 2.27 0.92
N GLY A 57 15.23 3.10 1.96
CA GLY A 57 16.33 3.91 2.45
C GLY A 57 17.52 3.07 2.91
N GLU A 58 18.70 3.68 2.97
CA GLU A 58 19.96 3.03 3.37
C GLU A 58 19.81 2.23 4.66
N GLY A 59 20.01 0.91 4.61
CA GLY A 59 19.92 0.00 5.76
C GLY A 59 18.57 -0.73 5.92
N THR A 60 17.62 -0.53 5.00
CA THR A 60 16.30 -1.22 4.99
C THR A 60 16.43 -2.74 5.07
N GLY A 61 17.40 -3.35 4.36
CA GLY A 61 17.64 -4.80 4.44
C GLY A 61 18.05 -5.28 5.83
N THR A 62 18.77 -4.45 6.59
CA THR A 62 19.15 -4.72 7.99
C THR A 62 17.96 -4.56 8.93
N GLN A 63 17.14 -3.52 8.74
CA GLN A 63 15.90 -3.35 9.51
C GLN A 63 14.92 -4.50 9.26
N LEU A 64 14.80 -4.94 8.01
CA LEU A 64 14.02 -6.13 7.64
C LEU A 64 14.50 -7.37 8.38
N ALA A 65 15.82 -7.59 8.48
CA ALA A 65 16.39 -8.72 9.22
C ALA A 65 16.16 -8.67 10.74
N LYS A 66 15.91 -7.48 11.31
CA LYS A 66 15.53 -7.32 12.73
C LYS A 66 14.03 -7.48 12.97
N SER A 67 13.22 -7.38 11.92
CA SER A 67 11.77 -7.49 11.98
C SER A 67 11.29 -8.95 12.03
N SER A 68 9.98 -9.15 12.19
CA SER A 68 9.33 -10.46 12.05
C SER A 68 9.22 -10.94 10.61
N VAL A 69 9.52 -10.09 9.62
CA VAL A 69 9.32 -10.37 8.19
C VAL A 69 10.50 -11.14 7.61
N LEU A 70 10.21 -12.25 6.95
CA LEU A 70 11.23 -13.03 6.26
C LEU A 70 11.75 -12.30 5.02
N GLN A 71 13.07 -12.21 4.85
CA GLN A 71 13.66 -11.63 3.64
C GLN A 71 13.24 -12.37 2.36
N SER A 72 13.07 -13.69 2.43
CA SER A 72 12.59 -14.51 1.32
C SER A 72 11.14 -14.24 0.93
N ALA A 73 10.36 -13.59 1.79
CA ALA A 73 8.98 -13.20 1.49
C ALA A 73 8.90 -11.96 0.60
N VAL A 74 9.97 -11.17 0.47
CA VAL A 74 9.93 -9.95 -0.35
C VAL A 74 9.82 -10.31 -1.82
N SER A 75 8.74 -9.85 -2.47
CA SER A 75 8.45 -10.11 -3.88
C SER A 75 8.25 -8.84 -4.71
N ARG A 76 7.85 -7.73 -4.07
CA ARG A 76 7.62 -6.43 -4.70
C ARG A 76 8.29 -5.31 -3.89
N VAL A 77 8.84 -4.32 -4.59
CA VAL A 77 9.40 -3.10 -4.03
C VAL A 77 8.81 -1.91 -4.78
N PHE A 78 8.25 -0.95 -4.07
CA PHE A 78 7.63 0.25 -4.59
C PHE A 78 8.44 1.45 -4.11
N VAL A 79 8.93 2.27 -5.03
CA VAL A 79 9.71 3.47 -4.75
C VAL A 79 8.82 4.67 -5.02
N THR A 80 8.63 5.53 -4.03
CA THR A 80 7.81 6.74 -4.13
C THR A 80 8.51 7.80 -4.98
N HIS A 81 9.78 8.04 -4.71
CA HIS A 81 10.62 9.02 -5.43
C HIS A 81 12.12 8.69 -5.29
N MET A 82 12.97 9.41 -6.02
CA MET A 82 14.42 9.08 -6.15
C MET A 82 15.34 9.80 -5.15
N HIS A 83 14.83 10.31 -4.02
CA HIS A 83 15.72 10.81 -2.95
C HIS A 83 16.47 9.66 -2.28
N GLY A 84 17.68 9.96 -1.82
CA GLY A 84 18.63 8.95 -1.35
C GLY A 84 18.12 8.15 -0.14
N ASP A 85 17.45 8.82 0.78
CA ASP A 85 16.81 8.23 1.96
C ASP A 85 15.60 7.33 1.64
N HIS A 86 15.18 7.24 0.37
CA HIS A 86 14.17 6.31 -0.11
C HIS A 86 14.73 5.22 -1.03
N VAL A 87 15.96 5.36 -1.56
CA VAL A 87 16.49 4.44 -2.59
C VAL A 87 17.89 3.88 -2.33
N PHE A 88 18.70 4.47 -1.45
CA PHE A 88 20.08 4.02 -1.25
C PHE A 88 20.20 2.62 -0.64
N GLY A 89 19.15 2.12 0.01
CA GLY A 89 19.08 0.76 0.51
C GLY A 89 18.70 -0.28 -0.54
N LEU A 90 18.23 0.10 -1.73
CA LEU A 90 17.73 -0.84 -2.75
C LEU A 90 18.76 -1.91 -3.12
N MET A 91 20.02 -1.53 -3.32
CA MET A 91 21.08 -2.48 -3.72
C MET A 91 21.30 -3.53 -2.63
N GLY A 92 21.46 -3.09 -1.38
CA GLY A 92 21.64 -3.98 -0.24
C GLY A 92 20.41 -4.87 0.00
N LEU A 93 19.21 -4.30 -0.14
CA LEU A 93 17.95 -5.04 -0.03
C LEU A 93 17.85 -6.13 -1.10
N LEU A 94 18.03 -5.78 -2.38
CA LEU A 94 17.94 -6.73 -3.50
C LEU A 94 18.98 -7.85 -3.39
N LEU A 95 20.21 -7.54 -2.98
CA LEU A 95 21.24 -8.55 -2.75
C LEU A 95 20.89 -9.51 -1.60
N SER A 96 20.41 -8.97 -0.48
CA SER A 96 20.02 -9.77 0.68
C SER A 96 18.82 -10.65 0.35
N VAL A 97 17.74 -10.06 -0.17
CA VAL A 97 16.52 -10.76 -0.56
C VAL A 97 16.80 -11.77 -1.66
N GLY A 98 17.51 -11.36 -2.72
CA GLY A 98 17.81 -12.18 -3.89
C GLY A 98 18.77 -13.33 -3.63
N SER A 99 19.45 -13.35 -2.49
CA SER A 99 20.29 -14.47 -2.04
C SER A 99 19.52 -15.51 -1.21
N THR A 100 18.29 -15.21 -0.81
CA THR A 100 17.45 -16.03 0.08
C THR A 100 16.21 -16.60 -0.61
N GLY A 101 15.77 -17.77 -0.14
CA GLY A 101 14.59 -18.46 -0.66
C GLY A 101 14.77 -19.03 -2.07
N ASP A 102 13.64 -19.37 -2.68
CA ASP A 102 13.59 -19.92 -4.04
C ASP A 102 13.80 -18.82 -5.09
N PRO A 103 14.45 -19.15 -6.22
CA PRO A 103 14.60 -18.23 -7.35
C PRO A 103 13.24 -17.70 -7.83
N ARG A 104 13.10 -16.38 -7.85
CA ARG A 104 11.89 -15.67 -8.28
C ARG A 104 12.25 -14.39 -9.02
N ILE A 105 11.24 -13.71 -9.55
CA ILE A 105 11.40 -12.37 -10.12
C ILE A 105 10.86 -11.34 -9.12
N ILE A 106 11.75 -10.50 -8.60
CA ILE A 106 11.38 -9.37 -7.72
C ILE A 106 10.93 -8.21 -8.61
N GLN A 107 9.69 -7.76 -8.43
CA GLN A 107 9.18 -6.60 -9.14
C GLN A 107 9.58 -5.31 -8.40
N VAL A 108 10.22 -4.38 -9.08
CA VAL A 108 10.54 -3.05 -8.57
C VAL A 108 9.73 -2.03 -9.37
N VAL A 109 8.97 -1.17 -8.70
CA VAL A 109 8.07 -0.20 -9.32
C VAL A 109 8.44 1.19 -8.83
N GLY A 110 8.50 2.20 -9.69
CA GLY A 110 8.79 3.56 -9.22
C GLY A 110 9.04 4.58 -10.33
N PRO A 111 9.70 5.71 -10.03
CA PRO A 111 9.93 6.79 -10.99
C PRO A 111 10.80 6.42 -12.19
N PRO A 112 10.71 7.17 -13.29
CA PRO A 112 11.66 7.08 -14.39
C PRO A 112 13.09 7.35 -13.90
N GLY A 113 14.04 6.53 -14.32
CA GLY A 113 15.44 6.59 -13.89
C GLY A 113 15.79 5.53 -12.84
N LEU A 114 14.80 4.90 -12.19
CA LEU A 114 15.00 3.79 -11.26
C LEU A 114 15.67 2.60 -11.93
N ARG A 115 15.27 2.26 -13.17
CA ARG A 115 15.87 1.15 -13.92
C ARG A 115 17.34 1.40 -14.20
N ARG A 116 17.66 2.60 -14.69
CA ARG A 116 19.03 3.06 -14.93
C ARG A 116 19.86 3.09 -13.65
N PHE A 117 19.28 3.51 -12.54
CA PHE A 117 19.94 3.53 -11.23
C PHE A 117 20.36 2.13 -10.80
N LEU A 118 19.45 1.15 -10.85
CA LEU A 118 19.75 -0.24 -10.50
C LEU A 118 20.77 -0.86 -11.48
N ARG A 119 20.58 -0.67 -12.79
CA ARG A 119 21.49 -1.18 -13.83
C ARG A 119 22.94 -0.75 -13.59
N ARG A 120 23.17 0.55 -13.39
CA ARG A 120 24.52 1.09 -13.20
C ARG A 120 25.18 0.56 -11.94
N ASN A 121 24.48 0.65 -10.80
CA ASN A 121 25.06 0.21 -9.54
C ASN A 121 25.36 -1.29 -9.53
N LEU A 122 24.45 -2.14 -10.03
CA LEU A 122 24.66 -3.59 -10.05
C LEU A 122 25.74 -4.01 -11.07
N ALA A 123 25.87 -3.29 -12.19
CA ALA A 123 26.92 -3.55 -13.18
C ALA A 123 28.31 -3.17 -12.64
N ASP A 124 28.45 -1.97 -12.06
CA ASP A 124 29.73 -1.45 -11.58
C ASP A 124 30.28 -2.27 -10.40
N THR A 125 29.39 -2.85 -9.58
CA THR A 125 29.77 -3.72 -8.46
C THR A 125 29.90 -5.20 -8.85
N GLN A 126 29.63 -5.55 -10.11
CA GLN A 126 29.56 -6.95 -10.59
C GLN A 126 28.67 -7.83 -9.69
N SER A 127 27.58 -7.26 -9.21
CA SER A 127 26.68 -7.91 -8.27
C SER A 127 25.95 -9.10 -8.90
N ASN A 128 25.83 -10.18 -8.13
CA ASN A 128 25.13 -11.39 -8.54
C ASN A 128 24.19 -11.86 -7.43
N MET A 129 23.02 -12.39 -7.82
CA MET A 129 22.01 -12.92 -6.89
C MET A 129 21.25 -14.08 -7.54
N LYS A 130 20.59 -14.93 -6.75
CA LYS A 130 19.86 -16.10 -7.27
C LYS A 130 18.56 -15.72 -7.97
N CYS A 131 17.94 -14.63 -7.54
CA CYS A 131 16.69 -14.13 -8.09
C CYS A 131 16.95 -13.21 -9.29
N GLN A 132 15.96 -13.11 -10.17
CA GLN A 132 15.89 -12.06 -11.18
C GLN A 132 15.10 -10.87 -10.64
N TYR A 133 15.18 -9.74 -11.32
CA TYR A 133 14.34 -8.59 -11.02
C TYR A 133 13.73 -7.99 -12.28
N ARG A 134 12.64 -7.24 -12.13
CA ARG A 134 11.96 -6.48 -13.20
C ARG A 134 11.75 -5.06 -12.70
N VAL A 135 11.99 -4.04 -13.54
CA VAL A 135 11.74 -2.63 -13.17
C VAL A 135 10.62 -2.03 -14.02
N ASP A 136 9.49 -1.73 -13.38
CA ASP A 136 8.35 -1.05 -13.98
C ASP A 136 8.36 0.43 -13.60
N GLU A 137 8.69 1.30 -14.57
CA GLU A 137 8.76 2.74 -14.34
C GLU A 137 7.40 3.39 -14.61
N LEU A 138 6.92 4.19 -13.67
CA LEU A 138 5.71 5.01 -13.81
C LEU A 138 6.09 6.29 -14.56
N CYS A 139 5.77 6.35 -15.84
CA CYS A 139 6.15 7.44 -16.74
C CYS A 139 4.92 8.31 -17.06
N PHE A 140 5.11 9.62 -17.20
CA PHE A 140 4.06 10.51 -17.73
C PHE A 140 3.92 10.40 -19.25
N GLU A 141 5.03 10.12 -19.93
CA GLU A 141 5.10 10.04 -21.38
C GLU A 141 5.89 8.81 -21.81
N GLN A 142 5.69 8.40 -23.06
CA GLN A 142 6.38 7.25 -23.61
C GLN A 142 7.86 7.58 -23.83
N ALA A 143 8.72 7.06 -22.97
CA ALA A 143 10.17 7.11 -23.14
C ALA A 143 10.68 5.84 -23.82
N LYS A 144 11.67 5.98 -24.70
CA LYS A 144 12.47 4.86 -25.18
C LYS A 144 13.46 4.46 -24.08
N ASP A 145 13.60 3.16 -23.84
CA ASP A 145 14.71 2.65 -23.04
C ASP A 145 15.97 2.71 -23.92
N GLU A 146 16.76 3.77 -23.77
CA GLU A 146 18.00 3.99 -24.53
C GLU A 146 19.24 3.43 -23.80
N ASP A 147 19.07 2.87 -22.59
CA ASP A 147 20.19 2.34 -21.82
C ASP A 147 20.53 0.91 -22.27
N ALA A 148 21.57 0.79 -23.09
CA ALA A 148 22.05 -0.49 -23.63
C ALA A 148 22.69 -1.41 -22.56
N LEU A 149 22.78 -0.98 -21.30
CA LEU A 149 23.36 -1.75 -20.21
C LEU A 149 22.39 -2.87 -19.78
N TYR A 150 22.43 -4.00 -20.50
CA TYR A 150 21.71 -5.21 -20.12
C TYR A 150 22.45 -5.96 -19.00
N LEU A 151 21.72 -6.30 -17.93
CA LEU A 151 22.21 -7.17 -16.87
C LEU A 151 21.58 -8.56 -16.98
N PRO A 152 22.35 -9.67 -16.87
CA PRO A 152 21.81 -11.03 -16.96
C PRO A 152 20.68 -11.38 -15.97
N LEU A 153 20.56 -10.59 -14.90
CA LEU A 153 19.60 -10.79 -13.80
C LEU A 153 18.31 -9.97 -13.98
N GLU A 154 18.31 -9.02 -14.92
CA GLU A 154 17.15 -8.19 -15.21
C GLU A 154 16.27 -8.85 -16.27
N THR A 155 14.98 -8.92 -15.99
CA THR A 155 13.95 -9.26 -16.97
C THR A 155 13.33 -7.98 -17.53
N GLN A 156 12.79 -8.05 -18.75
CA GLN A 156 12.22 -6.88 -19.43
C GLN A 156 11.16 -6.19 -18.56
N GLY A 157 11.46 -4.95 -18.17
CA GLY A 157 10.56 -4.07 -17.44
C GLY A 157 9.60 -3.31 -18.33
N LEU A 158 8.62 -2.65 -17.71
CA LEU A 158 7.59 -1.86 -18.39
C LEU A 158 7.75 -0.36 -18.14
N ASN A 159 7.37 0.46 -19.12
CA ASN A 159 7.10 1.89 -18.92
C ASN A 159 5.58 2.06 -18.84
N VAL A 160 5.07 2.24 -17.64
CA VAL A 160 3.63 2.29 -17.35
C VAL A 160 3.17 3.74 -17.49
N LEU A 161 2.23 3.98 -18.41
CA LEU A 161 1.65 5.29 -18.66
C LEU A 161 0.41 5.55 -17.76
N PRO A 162 0.08 6.81 -17.46
CA PRO A 162 -1.11 7.12 -16.70
C PRO A 162 -2.37 6.75 -17.50
N CYS A 163 -3.42 6.38 -16.76
CA CYS A 163 -4.79 6.31 -17.22
C CYS A 163 -5.32 7.72 -17.53
N ALA A 164 -6.50 7.79 -18.15
CA ALA A 164 -7.14 9.06 -18.52
C ALA A 164 -7.43 9.99 -17.31
N ASP A 165 -7.51 9.43 -16.10
CA ASP A 165 -7.71 10.17 -14.84
C ASP A 165 -6.39 10.67 -14.22
N GLY A 166 -5.25 10.46 -14.89
CA GLY A 166 -3.92 10.86 -14.42
C GLY A 166 -3.31 9.92 -13.38
N THR A 167 -3.93 8.76 -13.11
CA THR A 167 -3.42 7.74 -12.17
C THR A 167 -2.79 6.56 -12.90
N TRP A 168 -1.94 5.79 -12.24
CA TRP A 168 -1.32 4.58 -12.82
C TRP A 168 -1.96 3.33 -12.22
N ARG A 169 -2.19 2.31 -13.05
CA ARG A 169 -2.43 0.94 -12.56
C ARG A 169 -1.12 0.17 -12.65
N VAL A 170 -0.63 -0.31 -11.52
CA VAL A 170 0.60 -1.08 -11.49
C VAL A 170 0.33 -2.50 -12.05
N PRO A 171 1.12 -2.96 -13.02
CA PRO A 171 1.00 -4.31 -13.55
C PRO A 171 1.22 -5.38 -12.47
N PRO A 172 0.56 -6.55 -12.58
CA PRO A 172 0.79 -7.66 -11.67
C PRO A 172 2.24 -8.15 -11.71
N SER A 173 2.68 -8.80 -10.63
CA SER A 173 4.03 -9.36 -10.56
C SER A 173 4.18 -10.52 -11.56
N PRO A 174 5.35 -10.66 -12.22
CA PRO A 174 5.65 -11.81 -13.08
C PRO A 174 5.44 -13.15 -12.39
N SER A 175 5.68 -13.20 -11.08
CA SER A 175 5.57 -14.42 -10.28
C SER A 175 4.10 -14.83 -10.06
N THR A 176 3.17 -13.87 -9.98
CA THR A 176 1.73 -14.16 -9.94
C THR A 176 1.25 -14.79 -11.24
N ILE A 177 1.70 -14.26 -12.39
CA ILE A 177 1.27 -14.72 -13.73
C ILE A 177 1.63 -16.20 -13.95
N LYS A 178 2.81 -16.65 -13.49
CA LYS A 178 3.24 -18.06 -13.61
C LYS A 178 2.41 -19.01 -12.75
N GLN A 179 1.97 -18.60 -11.56
CA GLN A 179 1.09 -19.43 -10.72
C GLN A 179 -0.28 -19.67 -11.38
N HIS A 180 -0.81 -18.69 -12.11
CA HIS A 180 -2.08 -18.84 -12.84
C HIS A 180 -1.98 -19.77 -14.06
N GLN A 181 -0.81 -19.87 -14.70
CA GLN A 181 -0.61 -20.73 -15.88
C GLN A 181 -0.37 -22.21 -15.55
N HIS A 182 -0.04 -22.55 -14.30
CA HIS A 182 0.26 -23.93 -13.88
C HIS A 182 -0.93 -24.70 -13.29
N ARG A 183 -2.17 -24.17 -13.32
CA ARG A 183 -3.37 -24.98 -13.02
C ARG A 183 -3.75 -25.84 -14.25
N HIS A 184 -3.99 -27.13 -14.02
CA HIS A 184 -4.21 -28.15 -15.05
C HIS A 184 -5.36 -27.79 -16.02
N PRO A 185 -5.21 -28.07 -17.32
CA PRO A 185 -6.21 -27.76 -18.36
C PRO A 185 -7.33 -28.82 -18.46
N HIS A 186 -7.82 -29.37 -17.33
CA HIS A 186 -8.89 -30.37 -17.34
C HIS A 186 -10.24 -29.88 -16.81
N ASP A 187 -10.34 -28.61 -16.40
CA ASP A 187 -11.62 -27.98 -16.08
C ASP A 187 -12.10 -27.15 -17.28
N ASP A 188 -12.50 -27.84 -18.35
CA ASP A 188 -13.16 -27.27 -19.55
C ASP A 188 -14.62 -26.89 -19.23
N ASP A 189 -14.83 -26.01 -18.24
CA ASP A 189 -16.08 -25.24 -18.13
C ASP A 189 -15.79 -23.81 -18.63
N ASP A 190 -16.28 -23.57 -19.85
CA ASP A 190 -16.14 -22.40 -20.72
C ASP A 190 -16.85 -21.15 -20.16
N ASN A 191 -16.43 -20.67 -18.97
CA ASN A 191 -16.78 -19.33 -18.48
C ASN A 191 -15.84 -18.75 -17.40
N SER A 192 -14.62 -19.27 -17.23
CA SER A 192 -13.67 -18.68 -16.27
C SER A 192 -13.07 -17.39 -16.83
N SER A 193 -13.72 -16.27 -16.55
CA SER A 193 -13.08 -14.94 -16.63
C SER A 193 -11.71 -15.02 -15.95
N PRO A 194 -10.63 -14.41 -16.51
CA PRO A 194 -9.31 -14.48 -15.92
C PRO A 194 -9.42 -14.06 -14.45
N MET A 195 -9.14 -15.00 -13.53
CA MET A 195 -9.20 -14.77 -12.09
C MET A 195 -8.29 -13.59 -11.77
N GLU A 196 -8.89 -12.42 -11.60
CA GLU A 196 -8.15 -11.18 -11.41
C GLU A 196 -7.30 -11.28 -10.09
N GLU A 197 -6.21 -10.51 -9.90
CA GLU A 197 -5.36 -10.60 -8.67
C GLU A 197 -6.08 -10.10 -7.39
N PRO A 198 -6.11 -10.82 -6.26
CA PRO A 198 -6.88 -10.43 -5.07
C PRO A 198 -6.54 -9.04 -4.51
N PHE A 199 -5.33 -8.55 -4.78
CA PHE A 199 -4.88 -7.19 -4.46
C PHE A 199 -4.36 -6.54 -5.73
N HIS A 200 -4.77 -5.30 -5.99
CA HIS A 200 -4.21 -4.48 -7.06
C HIS A 200 -3.66 -3.18 -6.49
N VAL A 201 -2.69 -2.60 -7.19
CA VAL A 201 -2.03 -1.35 -6.78
C VAL A 201 -2.28 -0.28 -7.83
N CYS A 202 -2.76 0.88 -7.39
CA CYS A 202 -2.78 2.09 -8.19
C CYS A 202 -1.76 3.09 -7.63
N ALA A 203 -1.33 4.05 -8.45
CA ALA A 203 -0.48 5.15 -8.01
C ALA A 203 -1.02 6.49 -8.48
N ALA A 204 -0.71 7.56 -7.74
CA ALA A 204 -1.01 8.93 -8.13
C ALA A 204 0.20 9.82 -7.83
N ALA A 205 0.40 10.87 -8.64
CA ALA A 205 1.49 11.82 -8.44
C ALA A 205 1.26 12.66 -7.17
N LEU A 206 2.35 13.03 -6.50
CA LEU A 206 2.40 13.94 -5.37
C LEU A 206 3.27 15.15 -5.72
N LYS A 207 3.04 16.31 -5.09
CA LYS A 207 3.98 17.43 -5.24
C LYS A 207 5.05 17.38 -4.16
N HIS A 208 6.29 17.35 -4.61
CA HIS A 208 7.47 17.34 -3.78
C HIS A 208 8.60 18.14 -4.46
N THR A 209 9.71 18.41 -3.78
CA THR A 209 10.82 19.18 -4.39
C THR A 209 11.54 18.40 -5.50
N LEU A 210 11.50 17.08 -5.44
CA LEU A 210 11.93 16.18 -6.52
C LEU A 210 10.70 15.52 -7.14
N GLU A 211 10.47 15.80 -8.43
CA GLU A 211 9.38 15.20 -9.19
C GLU A 211 9.93 14.24 -10.27
N PRO A 212 9.26 13.10 -10.53
CA PRO A 212 8.02 12.68 -9.86
C PRO A 212 8.21 12.10 -8.45
N CYS A 213 7.19 12.31 -7.62
CA CYS A 213 6.92 11.56 -6.39
C CYS A 213 5.52 10.92 -6.48
N TYR A 214 5.35 9.74 -5.91
CA TYR A 214 4.11 8.97 -6.01
C TYR A 214 3.56 8.53 -4.65
N ALA A 215 2.25 8.47 -4.57
CA ALA A 215 1.52 7.66 -3.59
C ALA A 215 1.12 6.33 -4.23
N PHE A 216 1.07 5.27 -3.42
CA PHE A 216 0.56 3.97 -3.82
C PHE A 216 -0.69 3.60 -3.01
N VAL A 217 -1.73 3.13 -3.69
CA VAL A 217 -2.97 2.65 -3.09
C VAL A 217 -3.13 1.16 -3.39
N ILE A 218 -3.06 0.34 -2.34
CA ILE A 218 -3.33 -1.09 -2.39
C ILE A 218 -4.83 -1.29 -2.15
N GLN A 219 -5.51 -1.90 -3.11
CA GLN A 219 -6.92 -2.24 -3.01
C GLN A 219 -7.09 -3.76 -3.06
N GLU A 220 -7.57 -4.32 -1.95
CA GLU A 220 -8.04 -5.70 -1.87
C GLU A 220 -9.44 -5.80 -2.47
N ARG A 221 -9.75 -6.90 -3.15
CA ARG A 221 -11.12 -7.18 -3.58
C ARG A 221 -12.03 -7.48 -2.40
N ASP A 222 -13.30 -7.17 -2.56
CA ASP A 222 -14.31 -7.62 -1.60
C ASP A 222 -14.51 -9.13 -1.71
N TYR A 223 -14.78 -9.75 -0.57
CA TYR A 223 -15.10 -11.16 -0.46
C TYR A 223 -16.61 -11.35 -0.34
N PRO A 224 -17.16 -12.45 -0.86
CA PRO A 224 -18.51 -12.83 -0.50
C PRO A 224 -18.66 -12.99 1.02
N GLY A 225 -19.90 -12.82 1.46
CA GLY A 225 -20.27 -13.03 2.86
C GLY A 225 -19.98 -14.45 3.33
N ARG A 226 -20.01 -14.67 4.64
CA ARG A 226 -19.86 -16.01 5.20
C ARG A 226 -21.17 -16.76 5.06
N VAL A 227 -21.10 -18.03 4.69
CA VAL A 227 -22.26 -18.93 4.82
C VAL A 227 -22.51 -19.16 6.31
N HIS A 228 -23.64 -18.66 6.79
CA HIS A 228 -24.24 -18.99 8.06
C HIS A 228 -25.26 -20.12 7.88
N LEU A 229 -24.78 -21.37 7.87
CA LEU A 229 -25.66 -22.54 7.81
C LEU A 229 -26.42 -22.71 9.14
N THR A 230 -27.65 -22.21 9.21
CA THR A 230 -28.55 -22.44 10.36
C THR A 230 -28.96 -23.91 10.44
N ASN A 231 -29.42 -24.35 11.61
CA ASN A 231 -29.89 -25.72 11.79
C ASN A 231 -31.13 -26.00 10.92
N GLU A 232 -31.99 -24.99 10.76
CA GLU A 232 -33.18 -25.03 9.92
C GLU A 232 -32.81 -25.16 8.44
N CYS A 233 -31.86 -24.36 7.95
CA CYS A 233 -31.39 -24.46 6.58
C CYS A 233 -30.71 -25.81 6.31
N LYS A 234 -29.92 -26.30 7.27
CA LYS A 234 -29.28 -27.62 7.17
C LYS A 234 -30.32 -28.74 7.12
N ALA A 235 -31.35 -28.68 7.97
CA ALA A 235 -32.44 -29.64 7.98
C ALA A 235 -33.24 -29.59 6.67
N ARG A 236 -33.51 -28.40 6.13
CA ARG A 236 -34.18 -28.20 4.84
C ARG A 236 -33.39 -28.82 3.68
N LEU A 237 -32.08 -28.56 3.59
CA LEU A 237 -31.22 -29.14 2.55
C LEU A 237 -31.10 -30.66 2.66
N LEU A 238 -31.15 -31.20 3.88
CA LEU A 238 -31.07 -32.64 4.15
C LEU A 238 -32.45 -33.32 4.22
N HIS A 239 -33.55 -32.64 3.89
CA HIS A 239 -34.87 -33.27 3.81
C HIS A 239 -34.93 -34.22 2.60
N ASP A 240 -35.51 -35.41 2.75
CA ASP A 240 -35.47 -36.49 1.76
C ASP A 240 -35.93 -36.02 0.35
N ASP A 241 -37.01 -35.24 0.28
CA ASP A 241 -37.52 -34.69 -0.98
C ASP A 241 -36.53 -33.74 -1.66
N ASN A 242 -35.87 -32.86 -0.89
CA ASN A 242 -34.89 -31.92 -1.41
C ASN A 242 -33.61 -32.63 -1.82
N GLN A 243 -33.17 -33.65 -1.07
CA GLN A 243 -32.04 -34.49 -1.45
C GLN A 243 -32.31 -35.24 -2.76
N ALA A 244 -33.49 -35.85 -2.91
CA ALA A 244 -33.89 -36.55 -4.13
C ALA A 244 -33.96 -35.59 -5.32
N PHE A 245 -34.52 -34.39 -5.12
CA PHE A 245 -34.62 -33.35 -6.14
C PHE A 245 -33.25 -32.83 -6.61
N LEU A 246 -32.35 -32.54 -5.67
CA LEU A 246 -30.98 -32.10 -5.96
C LEU A 246 -30.19 -33.19 -6.68
N LYS A 247 -30.32 -34.45 -6.23
CA LYS A 247 -29.67 -35.60 -6.86
C LYS A 247 -30.15 -35.82 -8.30
N ALA A 248 -31.45 -35.66 -8.57
CA ALA A 248 -32.00 -35.73 -9.92
C ALA A 248 -31.45 -34.63 -10.86
N ARG A 249 -30.96 -33.52 -10.29
CA ARG A 249 -30.29 -32.40 -10.99
C ARG A 249 -28.76 -32.47 -10.97
N GLY A 250 -28.19 -33.63 -10.61
CA GLY A 250 -26.74 -33.86 -10.64
C GLY A 250 -25.97 -33.38 -9.40
N VAL A 251 -26.66 -32.91 -8.35
CA VAL A 251 -26.02 -32.50 -7.09
C VAL A 251 -26.02 -33.68 -6.12
N ALA A 252 -24.88 -34.37 -6.02
CA ALA A 252 -24.75 -35.57 -5.18
C ALA A 252 -24.66 -35.25 -3.67
N ASN A 253 -24.05 -34.12 -3.30
CA ASN A 253 -23.96 -33.65 -1.92
C ASN A 253 -24.86 -32.41 -1.77
N PRO A 254 -25.99 -32.49 -1.03
CA PRO A 254 -26.89 -31.35 -0.84
C PRO A 254 -26.20 -30.10 -0.27
N LEU A 255 -25.15 -30.25 0.53
CA LEU A 255 -24.42 -29.13 1.11
C LEU A 255 -23.49 -28.42 0.11
N SER A 256 -23.20 -28.99 -1.06
CA SER A 256 -22.36 -28.31 -2.06
C SER A 256 -23.06 -27.10 -2.69
N VAL A 257 -24.39 -27.03 -2.61
CA VAL A 257 -25.17 -25.87 -3.10
C VAL A 257 -24.88 -24.60 -2.31
N LEU A 258 -24.30 -24.70 -1.11
CA LEU A 258 -23.87 -23.55 -0.31
C LEU A 258 -22.83 -22.69 -1.04
N SER A 259 -21.95 -23.30 -1.85
CA SER A 259 -21.00 -22.56 -2.68
C SER A 259 -21.72 -21.70 -3.71
N ARG A 260 -22.76 -22.23 -4.37
CA ARG A 260 -23.58 -21.47 -5.33
C ARG A 260 -24.28 -20.28 -4.67
N LEU A 261 -24.86 -20.50 -3.48
CA LEU A 261 -25.51 -19.45 -2.70
C LEU A 261 -24.51 -18.36 -2.29
N GLN A 262 -23.29 -18.76 -1.90
CA GLN A 262 -22.22 -17.83 -1.56
C GLN A 262 -21.73 -16.98 -2.75
N HIS A 263 -21.94 -17.45 -3.98
CA HIS A 263 -21.68 -16.68 -5.22
C HIS A 263 -22.91 -15.89 -5.70
N GLY A 264 -23.97 -15.80 -4.89
CA GLY A 264 -25.18 -15.05 -5.23
C GLY A 264 -26.17 -15.81 -6.12
N HIS A 265 -25.97 -17.12 -6.34
CA HIS A 265 -26.89 -17.93 -7.14
C HIS A 265 -27.92 -18.63 -6.25
N ALA A 266 -29.19 -18.28 -6.43
CA ALA A 266 -30.30 -18.99 -5.79
C ALA A 266 -30.36 -20.47 -6.24
N VAL A 267 -30.87 -21.32 -5.34
CA VAL A 267 -30.95 -22.76 -5.54
C VAL A 267 -32.40 -23.18 -5.47
N GLU A 268 -32.88 -23.85 -6.52
CA GLU A 268 -34.20 -24.47 -6.53
C GLU A 268 -34.16 -25.78 -5.72
N LEU A 269 -35.15 -25.96 -4.83
CA LEU A 269 -35.39 -27.16 -4.03
C LEU A 269 -36.81 -27.67 -4.32
N ALA A 270 -37.16 -28.87 -3.83
CA ALA A 270 -38.50 -29.44 -4.02
C ALA A 270 -39.58 -28.62 -3.31
N ASP A 271 -39.22 -27.97 -2.19
CA ASP A 271 -40.11 -27.17 -1.35
C ASP A 271 -40.11 -25.67 -1.67
N GLY A 272 -39.35 -25.24 -2.68
CA GLY A 272 -39.25 -23.84 -3.10
C GLY A 272 -37.82 -23.39 -3.37
N ILE A 273 -37.60 -22.07 -3.42
CA ILE A 273 -36.28 -21.48 -3.67
C ILE A 273 -35.57 -21.25 -2.34
N LEU A 274 -34.25 -21.51 -2.31
CA LEU A 274 -33.33 -21.06 -1.28
C LEU A 274 -32.49 -19.92 -1.86
N ALA A 275 -32.63 -18.72 -1.30
CA ALA A 275 -31.95 -17.52 -1.76
C ALA A 275 -30.60 -17.32 -1.05
N PRO A 276 -29.63 -16.60 -1.64
CA PRO A 276 -28.37 -16.25 -0.97
C PRO A 276 -28.58 -15.57 0.38
N ASP A 277 -29.54 -14.65 0.47
CA ASP A 277 -29.82 -13.87 1.69
C ASP A 277 -30.34 -14.74 2.86
N ASP A 278 -30.84 -15.96 2.59
CA ASP A 278 -31.27 -16.91 3.62
C ASP A 278 -30.10 -17.53 4.39
N VAL A 279 -28.87 -17.46 3.83
CA VAL A 279 -27.71 -18.22 4.32
C VAL A 279 -26.40 -17.44 4.31
N VAL A 280 -26.26 -16.35 3.57
CA VAL A 280 -24.99 -15.64 3.39
C VAL A 280 -25.06 -14.31 4.12
N THR A 281 -24.07 -14.02 4.96
CA THR A 281 -23.96 -12.70 5.60
C THR A 281 -23.68 -11.60 4.56
N GLU A 282 -23.67 -10.34 5.00
CA GLU A 282 -23.22 -9.24 4.15
C GLU A 282 -21.81 -9.47 3.58
N ARG A 283 -21.58 -8.88 2.40
CA ARG A 283 -20.30 -8.89 1.69
C ARG A 283 -19.22 -8.29 2.58
N ARG A 284 -18.04 -8.88 2.58
CA ARG A 284 -16.90 -8.36 3.35
C ARG A 284 -16.07 -7.47 2.43
N ILE A 285 -16.12 -6.17 2.69
CA ILE A 285 -15.42 -5.16 1.88
C ILE A 285 -13.91 -5.35 2.02
N GLY A 286 -13.20 -5.35 0.90
CA GLY A 286 -11.75 -5.50 0.85
C GLY A 286 -11.05 -4.26 1.39
N ARG A 287 -9.93 -4.46 2.08
CA ARG A 287 -9.10 -3.38 2.64
C ARG A 287 -8.56 -2.44 1.56
N ARG A 288 -8.41 -1.16 1.92
CA ARG A 288 -7.76 -0.12 1.12
C ARG A 288 -6.67 0.54 1.95
N LEU A 289 -5.43 0.45 1.49
CA LEU A 289 -4.26 1.05 2.14
C LEU A 289 -3.68 2.11 1.20
N ALA A 290 -3.48 3.32 1.68
CA ALA A 290 -2.79 4.38 0.95
C ALA A 290 -1.44 4.67 1.63
N ILE A 291 -0.34 4.57 0.88
CA ILE A 291 1.02 4.84 1.35
C ILE A 291 1.55 5.98 0.49
N LEU A 292 1.72 7.14 1.10
CA LEU A 292 2.18 8.34 0.42
C LEU A 292 3.69 8.47 0.60
N GLY A 293 4.38 8.88 -0.46
CA GLY A 293 5.73 9.43 -0.35
C GLY A 293 5.72 10.87 0.18
N ASP A 294 6.91 11.47 0.16
CA ASP A 294 7.12 12.85 0.59
C ASP A 294 6.27 13.81 -0.23
N THR A 295 5.61 14.75 0.46
CA THR A 295 4.64 15.61 -0.20
C THR A 295 4.23 16.85 0.59
N CYS A 296 4.02 17.93 -0.14
CA CYS A 296 3.32 19.14 0.31
C CYS A 296 1.89 19.27 -0.27
N ASP A 297 1.51 18.41 -1.22
CA ASP A 297 0.20 18.42 -1.88
C ASP A 297 -0.21 16.99 -2.28
N SER A 298 -1.17 16.45 -1.54
CA SER A 298 -1.66 15.08 -1.69
C SER A 298 -2.97 14.98 -2.49
N ARG A 299 -3.43 16.05 -3.15
CA ARG A 299 -4.80 16.09 -3.72
C ARG A 299 -5.05 15.01 -4.77
N ALA A 300 -4.03 14.65 -5.57
CA ALA A 300 -4.21 13.73 -6.69
C ALA A 300 -4.51 12.29 -6.25
N VAL A 301 -4.05 11.87 -5.06
CA VAL A 301 -4.37 10.53 -4.53
C VAL A 301 -5.74 10.49 -3.83
N ALA A 302 -6.38 11.63 -3.56
CA ALA A 302 -7.63 11.69 -2.79
C ALA A 302 -8.74 10.79 -3.36
N ARG A 303 -8.89 10.75 -4.70
CA ARG A 303 -9.89 9.91 -5.37
C ARG A 303 -9.63 8.41 -5.19
N LEU A 304 -8.36 8.01 -5.17
CA LEU A 304 -7.97 6.62 -4.95
C LEU A 304 -8.06 6.22 -3.47
N ALA A 305 -7.74 7.16 -2.57
CA ALA A 305 -7.60 6.93 -1.14
C ALA A 305 -8.88 7.23 -0.32
N VAL A 306 -9.97 7.67 -0.95
CA VAL A 306 -11.25 7.95 -0.28
C VAL A 306 -11.66 6.77 0.60
N GLY A 307 -11.98 7.03 1.86
CA GLY A 307 -12.34 6.06 2.89
C GLY A 307 -11.30 4.95 3.16
N ALA A 308 -10.03 5.18 2.87
CA ALA A 308 -8.98 4.19 3.11
C ALA A 308 -8.98 3.68 4.57
N ASP A 309 -8.76 2.38 4.72
CA ASP A 309 -8.71 1.73 6.04
C ASP A 309 -7.44 2.11 6.80
N VAL A 310 -6.33 2.29 6.06
CA VAL A 310 -5.09 2.86 6.58
C VAL A 310 -4.51 3.84 5.58
N VAL A 311 -4.04 4.98 6.09
CA VAL A 311 -3.28 5.98 5.33
C VAL A 311 -1.98 6.21 6.06
N VAL A 312 -0.85 5.97 5.38
CA VAL A 312 0.46 6.39 5.84
C VAL A 312 0.81 7.71 5.18
N HIS A 313 1.01 8.74 5.99
CA HIS A 313 1.32 10.09 5.52
C HIS A 313 2.58 10.60 6.21
N GLU A 314 3.45 11.28 5.44
CA GLU A 314 4.59 11.98 6.04
C GLU A 314 4.15 13.14 6.94
N CYS A 315 4.89 13.36 8.01
CA CYS A 315 4.65 14.45 8.95
C CYS A 315 6.00 14.99 9.44
N THR A 316 6.77 15.50 8.48
CA THR A 316 8.20 15.80 8.67
C THR A 316 8.46 16.80 9.79
N ASN A 317 7.71 17.90 9.85
CA ASN A 317 7.91 18.94 10.85
C ASN A 317 6.59 19.33 11.52
N ALA A 318 6.68 19.68 12.79
CA ALA A 318 5.59 20.20 13.60
C ALA A 318 6.11 21.27 14.55
N PHE A 319 5.35 22.35 14.71
CA PHE A 319 5.61 23.33 15.76
C PHE A 319 5.22 22.75 17.11
N VAL A 320 6.16 22.73 18.05
CA VAL A 320 5.97 22.16 19.39
C VAL A 320 6.55 23.13 20.40
N GLU A 321 5.70 23.72 21.24
CA GLU A 321 6.06 24.77 22.19
C GLU A 321 7.28 24.42 23.05
N SER A 322 7.37 23.18 23.53
CA SER A 322 8.51 22.72 24.36
C SER A 322 9.85 22.65 23.62
N LEU A 323 9.84 22.63 22.29
CA LEU A 323 11.04 22.59 21.45
C LEU A 323 11.32 23.93 20.77
N ASP A 324 10.27 24.66 20.39
CA ASP A 324 10.35 25.85 19.55
C ASP A 324 10.08 27.16 20.32
N GLY A 325 9.38 27.11 21.46
CA GLY A 325 8.93 28.29 22.22
C GLY A 325 10.04 29.11 22.87
N GLY A 326 11.26 28.57 22.94
CA GLY A 326 12.45 29.32 23.38
C GLY A 326 13.06 30.23 22.30
N GLY A 327 12.56 30.19 21.06
CA GLY A 327 13.06 30.97 19.92
C GLY A 327 12.03 31.92 19.31
N HIS A 328 12.40 32.60 18.21
CA HIS A 328 11.49 33.42 17.39
C HIS A 328 10.74 32.59 16.33
N THR A 329 10.68 31.27 16.48
CA THR A 329 10.03 30.38 15.53
C THR A 329 8.53 30.33 15.83
N SER A 330 7.69 30.65 14.85
CA SER A 330 6.23 30.55 14.98
C SER A 330 5.68 29.30 14.28
N SER A 331 4.44 28.91 14.60
CA SER A 331 3.76 27.81 13.89
C SER A 331 3.62 28.12 12.39
N GLU A 332 3.36 29.37 12.04
CA GLU A 332 3.22 29.83 10.66
C GLU A 332 4.53 29.66 9.89
N GLN A 333 5.66 30.00 10.53
CA GLN A 333 6.99 29.83 9.95
C GLN A 333 7.31 28.35 9.72
N VAL A 334 7.02 27.48 10.69
CA VAL A 334 7.28 26.02 10.54
C VAL A 334 6.47 25.47 9.37
N GLU A 335 5.19 25.84 9.26
CA GLU A 335 4.32 25.37 8.17
C GLU A 335 4.79 25.87 6.79
N ALA A 336 5.06 27.16 6.66
CA ALA A 336 5.57 27.73 5.41
C ALA A 336 6.92 27.12 5.01
N ALA A 337 7.86 27.00 5.96
CA ALA A 337 9.16 26.38 5.70
C ALA A 337 9.00 24.92 5.27
N THR A 338 8.10 24.16 5.91
CA THR A 338 7.87 22.75 5.57
C THR A 338 7.31 22.61 4.15
N TYR A 339 6.35 23.46 3.78
CA TYR A 339 5.76 23.47 2.44
C TYR A 339 6.79 23.66 1.33
N VAL A 340 7.68 24.66 1.46
CA VAL A 340 8.67 24.96 0.41
C VAL A 340 9.82 23.95 0.31
N HIS A 341 9.93 23.05 1.28
CA HIS A 341 10.79 21.88 1.20
C HIS A 341 10.04 20.64 0.67
N GLY A 342 8.78 20.80 0.28
CA GLY A 342 7.98 19.74 -0.32
C GLY A 342 7.44 18.74 0.69
N HIS A 343 7.27 19.15 1.95
CA HIS A 343 6.87 18.28 3.05
C HIS A 343 5.57 18.72 3.71
N SER A 344 5.10 17.89 4.64
CA SER A 344 3.85 18.06 5.39
C SER A 344 4.06 18.27 6.88
N THR A 345 3.07 18.93 7.48
CA THR A 345 2.93 19.14 8.92
C THR A 345 1.73 18.35 9.46
N PRO A 346 1.52 18.29 10.78
CA PRO A 346 0.31 17.68 11.33
C PRO A 346 -0.98 18.31 10.78
N ARG A 347 -0.96 19.61 10.50
CA ARG A 347 -2.11 20.32 9.93
C ARG A 347 -2.44 19.85 8.52
N THR A 348 -1.44 19.70 7.67
CA THR A 348 -1.66 19.25 6.27
C THR A 348 -2.05 17.77 6.23
N ALA A 349 -1.38 16.92 7.01
CA ALA A 349 -1.71 15.50 7.10
C ALA A 349 -3.12 15.27 7.68
N GLY A 350 -3.48 15.97 8.75
CA GLY A 350 -4.82 15.90 9.36
C GLY A 350 -5.92 16.36 8.41
N ARG A 351 -5.72 17.49 7.70
CA ARG A 351 -6.69 17.97 6.70
C ARG A 351 -6.87 17.00 5.54
N PHE A 352 -5.80 16.40 5.05
CA PHE A 352 -5.89 15.37 4.01
C PHE A 352 -6.66 14.14 4.51
N ALA A 353 -6.36 13.66 5.73
CA ALA A 353 -7.07 12.54 6.34
C ALA A 353 -8.56 12.81 6.51
N GLN A 354 -8.93 14.03 6.92
CA GLN A 354 -10.32 14.47 6.99
C GLN A 354 -10.97 14.52 5.60
N ALA A 355 -10.30 15.08 4.59
CA ALA A 355 -10.85 15.15 3.24
C ALA A 355 -11.22 13.77 2.68
N ILE A 356 -10.40 12.75 2.94
CA ILE A 356 -10.66 11.39 2.47
C ILE A 356 -11.45 10.55 3.47
N GLN A 357 -11.71 11.01 4.69
CA GLN A 357 -12.40 10.24 5.75
C GLN A 357 -11.78 8.85 5.96
N CYS A 358 -10.45 8.78 6.11
CA CYS A 358 -9.80 7.49 6.38
C CYS A 358 -10.18 6.96 7.78
N ARG A 359 -9.91 5.67 8.05
CA ARG A 359 -10.20 5.05 9.35
C ARG A 359 -9.02 5.08 10.31
N HIS A 360 -7.80 5.03 9.77
CA HIS A 360 -6.57 5.03 10.52
C HIS A 360 -5.50 5.84 9.77
N LEU A 361 -5.10 6.97 10.35
CA LEU A 361 -3.98 7.78 9.88
C LEU A 361 -2.73 7.39 10.67
N ILE A 362 -1.66 6.99 9.98
CA ILE A 362 -0.36 6.71 10.56
C ILE A 362 0.64 7.74 10.03
N LEU A 363 1.24 8.49 10.93
CA LEU A 363 2.22 9.52 10.63
C LEU A 363 3.63 8.91 10.64
N THR A 364 4.46 9.27 9.67
CA THR A 364 5.85 8.80 9.57
C THR A 364 6.76 9.89 9.00
N HIS A 365 7.99 9.53 8.64
CA HIS A 365 8.97 10.39 7.99
C HIS A 365 9.28 11.64 8.83
N PHE A 366 9.58 11.43 10.11
CA PHE A 366 9.77 12.46 11.10
C PHE A 366 11.16 13.09 10.99
N SER A 367 11.24 14.42 11.17
CA SER A 367 12.51 15.13 11.33
C SER A 367 13.37 14.48 12.41
N ARG A 368 14.68 14.41 12.17
CA ARG A 368 15.68 13.84 13.10
C ARG A 368 15.65 14.42 14.53
N ARG A 369 14.96 15.55 14.74
CA ARG A 369 14.77 16.16 16.06
C ARG A 369 13.82 15.34 16.95
N TYR A 370 12.98 14.50 16.37
CA TYR A 370 12.02 13.64 17.07
C TYR A 370 12.59 12.23 17.28
N LYS A 371 13.36 12.05 18.36
CA LYS A 371 13.97 10.76 18.71
C LYS A 371 12.92 9.70 19.05
N ASP A 372 13.24 8.45 18.77
CA ASP A 372 12.45 7.28 19.14
C ASP A 372 13.10 6.44 20.26
N ASP A 373 13.37 7.08 21.40
CA ASP A 373 13.92 6.46 22.62
C ASP A 373 12.96 6.59 23.81
N GLY A 374 11.69 6.91 23.55
CA GLY A 374 10.68 7.21 24.56
C GLY A 374 10.79 8.61 25.18
N SER A 375 11.90 9.33 25.00
CA SER A 375 12.06 10.69 25.58
C SER A 375 11.17 11.74 24.92
N MET A 376 10.71 11.47 23.70
CA MET A 376 9.90 12.37 22.88
C MET A 376 8.42 11.97 22.81
N GLU A 377 7.95 11.00 23.60
CA GLU A 377 6.53 10.61 23.60
C GLU A 377 5.55 11.79 23.81
N PRO A 378 5.81 12.76 24.72
CA PRO A 378 4.94 13.94 24.84
C PRO A 378 4.92 14.82 23.58
N VAL A 379 6.02 14.84 22.82
CA VAL A 379 6.13 15.54 21.54
C VAL A 379 5.32 14.81 20.47
N MET A 380 5.45 13.48 20.39
CA MET A 380 4.68 12.66 19.45
C MET A 380 3.18 12.72 19.74
N ASP A 381 2.77 12.75 21.01
CA ASP A 381 1.37 12.97 21.40
C ASP A 381 0.88 14.38 21.01
N THR A 382 1.74 15.38 21.09
CA THR A 382 1.40 16.74 20.63
C THR A 382 1.20 16.78 19.12
N ILE A 383 2.08 16.15 18.34
CA ILE A 383 1.93 15.97 16.89
C ILE A 383 0.60 15.27 16.57
N ARG A 384 0.32 14.15 17.23
CA ARG A 384 -0.92 13.38 17.07
C ARG A 384 -2.16 14.23 17.38
N ARG A 385 -2.15 15.01 18.46
CA ARG A 385 -3.26 15.91 18.84
C ARG A 385 -3.45 17.06 17.86
N GLN A 386 -2.38 17.61 17.28
CA GLN A 386 -2.49 18.64 16.24
C GLN A 386 -3.19 18.11 14.98
N CYS A 387 -2.92 16.86 14.56
CA CYS A 387 -3.71 16.20 13.53
C CYS A 387 -5.17 16.02 13.96
N GLY A 388 -5.38 15.53 15.19
CA GLY A 388 -6.72 15.27 15.75
C GLY A 388 -7.62 16.48 15.92
N ALA A 389 -7.06 17.69 15.92
CA ALA A 389 -7.83 18.94 15.91
C ALA A 389 -8.54 19.21 14.58
N LEU A 390 -8.14 18.51 13.51
CA LEU A 390 -8.63 18.71 12.13
C LEU A 390 -9.25 17.44 11.54
N TYR A 391 -8.97 16.29 12.15
CA TYR A 391 -9.45 14.97 11.74
C TYR A 391 -9.92 14.19 12.97
N ASP A 392 -11.22 13.93 13.03
CA ASP A 392 -11.90 13.26 14.14
C ASP A 392 -12.56 11.94 13.72
N ALA A 393 -12.59 11.63 12.43
CA ALA A 393 -13.29 10.47 11.89
C ALA A 393 -12.62 9.11 12.17
N GLY A 394 -11.35 9.08 12.58
CA GLY A 394 -10.66 7.82 12.82
C GLY A 394 -9.43 7.88 13.72
N LYS A 395 -8.74 6.75 13.83
CA LYS A 395 -7.55 6.59 14.69
C LYS A 395 -6.37 7.37 14.10
N ILE A 396 -5.53 7.95 14.96
CA ILE A 396 -4.26 8.59 14.58
C ILE A 396 -3.14 7.96 15.40
N GLU A 397 -2.06 7.56 14.74
CA GLU A 397 -0.87 6.96 15.34
C GLU A 397 0.40 7.60 14.74
N CYS A 398 1.45 7.70 15.54
CA CYS A 398 2.78 8.07 15.07
C CYS A 398 3.60 6.78 14.99
N ALA A 399 4.15 6.47 13.81
CA ALA A 399 4.89 5.23 13.63
C ALA A 399 6.21 5.21 14.40
N HIS A 400 6.55 4.03 14.91
CA HIS A 400 7.85 3.72 15.48
C HIS A 400 8.60 2.71 14.62
N ASP A 401 9.94 2.74 14.69
CA ASP A 401 10.74 1.76 13.97
C ASP A 401 10.45 0.34 14.48
N LEU A 402 10.30 -0.59 13.54
CA LEU A 402 9.95 -2.00 13.73
C LEU A 402 8.55 -2.25 14.34
N GLU A 403 7.73 -1.21 14.47
CA GLU A 403 6.34 -1.36 14.86
C GLU A 403 5.54 -2.07 13.77
N ALA A 404 4.62 -2.94 14.18
CA ALA A 404 3.76 -3.69 13.29
C ALA A 404 2.28 -3.39 13.55
N VAL A 405 1.54 -3.08 12.48
CA VAL A 405 0.13 -2.69 12.52
C VAL A 405 -0.68 -3.67 11.68
N THR A 406 -1.56 -4.43 12.33
CA THR A 406 -2.49 -5.32 11.63
C THR A 406 -3.66 -4.55 11.02
N VAL A 407 -3.87 -4.72 9.70
CA VAL A 407 -4.98 -4.11 8.98
C VAL A 407 -6.17 -5.06 8.94
N LYS A 408 -7.22 -4.69 9.69
CA LYS A 408 -8.45 -5.48 9.81
C LYS A 408 -9.36 -5.25 8.61
N ILE A 409 -10.14 -6.28 8.26
CA ILE A 409 -11.24 -6.12 7.30
C ILE A 409 -12.26 -5.13 7.90
N PRO A 410 -12.68 -4.10 7.15
CA PRO A 410 -13.69 -3.15 7.62
C PRO A 410 -15.03 -3.85 7.89
N LYS A 411 -15.72 -3.38 8.94
CA LYS A 411 -17.05 -3.88 9.32
C LYS A 411 -18.21 -3.07 8.75
N GLU A 412 -17.92 -1.86 8.32
CA GLU A 412 -18.90 -0.87 7.87
C GLU A 412 -18.58 -0.47 6.44
N ASP A 413 -19.54 0.13 5.75
CA ASP A 413 -19.31 0.69 4.43
C ASP A 413 -18.24 1.77 4.44
N ARG A 414 -17.61 1.96 3.29
CA ARG A 414 -16.56 2.96 3.10
C ARG A 414 -17.18 4.29 2.64
N TYR A 415 -16.65 5.41 3.11
CA TYR A 415 -16.91 6.70 2.48
C TYR A 415 -16.49 6.66 1.00
N THR A 416 -17.40 7.04 0.09
CA THR A 416 -17.22 6.80 -1.36
C THR A 416 -17.33 8.06 -2.22
N ASP A 417 -17.56 9.24 -1.65
CA ASP A 417 -17.65 10.48 -2.43
C ASP A 417 -16.25 10.96 -2.85
N THR A 418 -15.81 10.45 -4.00
CA THR A 418 -14.49 10.72 -4.57
C THR A 418 -14.32 12.17 -5.01
N ASP A 419 -15.42 12.82 -5.44
CA ASP A 419 -15.39 14.20 -5.93
C ASP A 419 -15.25 15.18 -4.78
N GLN A 420 -16.02 14.98 -3.72
CA GLN A 420 -15.93 15.80 -2.52
C GLN A 420 -14.58 15.61 -1.83
N ALA A 421 -14.10 14.37 -1.72
CA ALA A 421 -12.78 14.10 -1.17
C ALA A 421 -11.65 14.82 -1.93
N TYR A 422 -11.72 14.85 -3.26
CA TYR A 422 -10.77 15.60 -4.07
C TYR A 422 -10.86 17.11 -3.84
N LYS A 423 -12.07 17.68 -3.80
CA LYS A 423 -12.27 19.11 -3.57
C LYS A 423 -11.75 19.55 -2.20
N ASP A 424 -12.00 18.76 -1.17
CA ASP A 424 -11.55 19.06 0.19
C ASP A 424 -10.02 18.94 0.31
N ALA A 425 -9.43 17.90 -0.30
CA ALA A 425 -7.98 17.76 -0.35
C ALA A 425 -7.30 18.87 -1.17
N ALA A 426 -7.90 19.29 -2.29
CA ALA A 426 -7.43 20.41 -3.10
C ALA A 426 -7.49 21.73 -2.32
N THR A 427 -8.60 21.98 -1.62
CA THR A 427 -8.76 23.18 -0.77
C THR A 427 -7.69 23.21 0.32
N ALA A 428 -7.47 22.10 1.02
CA ALA A 428 -6.43 22.01 2.05
C ALA A 428 -5.02 22.29 1.49
N ALA A 429 -4.70 21.76 0.30
CA ALA A 429 -3.42 21.98 -0.34
C ALA A 429 -3.25 23.42 -0.87
N ASP A 430 -4.31 24.02 -1.40
CA ASP A 430 -4.30 25.42 -1.86
C ASP A 430 -4.15 26.40 -0.70
N GLU A 431 -4.79 26.14 0.45
CA GLU A 431 -4.59 26.92 1.67
C GLU A 431 -3.15 26.83 2.19
N ALA A 432 -2.56 25.63 2.20
CA ALA A 432 -1.16 25.45 2.60
C ALA A 432 -0.20 26.20 1.67
N LYS A 433 -0.45 26.18 0.35
CA LYS A 433 0.31 26.96 -0.63
C LYS A 433 0.16 28.46 -0.40
N ALA A 434 -1.07 28.94 -0.24
CA ALA A 434 -1.36 30.35 -0.01
C ALA A 434 -0.71 30.87 1.28
N HIS A 435 -0.73 30.06 2.35
CA HIS A 435 -0.05 30.35 3.60
C HIS A 435 1.47 30.50 3.40
N ALA A 436 2.10 29.55 2.70
CA ALA A 436 3.52 29.61 2.41
C ALA A 436 3.89 30.82 1.54
N GLN A 437 3.10 31.12 0.51
CA GLN A 437 3.28 32.31 -0.33
C GLN A 437 3.20 33.59 0.49
N ALA A 438 2.15 33.76 1.31
CA ALA A 438 1.97 34.93 2.15
C ALA A 438 3.16 35.12 3.11
N PHE A 439 3.63 34.04 3.74
CA PHE A 439 4.79 34.07 4.62
C PHE A 439 6.06 34.52 3.89
N PHE A 440 6.43 33.88 2.78
CA PHE A 440 7.68 34.22 2.09
C PHE A 440 7.64 35.58 1.37
N HIS A 441 6.49 36.03 0.88
CA HIS A 441 6.35 37.38 0.33
C HIS A 441 6.48 38.48 1.39
N ALA A 442 6.06 38.20 2.63
CA ALA A 442 6.28 39.12 3.75
C ALA A 442 7.75 39.12 4.23
N HIS A 443 8.55 38.13 3.85
CA HIS A 443 9.95 37.95 4.30
C HIS A 443 10.89 37.82 3.09
N GLU A 444 11.06 38.91 2.34
CA GLU A 444 11.83 38.95 1.08
C GLU A 444 13.25 38.36 1.19
N SER A 445 13.95 38.60 2.31
CA SER A 445 15.29 38.04 2.55
C SER A 445 15.30 36.51 2.61
N LEU A 446 14.25 35.87 3.16
CA LEU A 446 14.11 34.42 3.20
C LEU A 446 13.71 33.87 1.83
N LEU A 447 12.83 34.58 1.10
CA LEU A 447 12.43 34.20 -0.25
C LEU A 447 13.64 34.14 -1.21
N LEU A 448 14.56 35.09 -1.11
CA LEU A 448 15.80 35.13 -1.91
C LEU A 448 16.75 33.97 -1.60
N GLN A 449 16.67 33.38 -0.40
CA GLN A 449 17.49 32.23 0.01
C GLN A 449 16.92 30.89 -0.46
N LEU A 450 15.65 30.84 -0.88
CA LEU A 450 15.05 29.60 -1.36
C LEU A 450 15.75 29.06 -2.60
N SER A 451 15.93 27.73 -2.61
CA SER A 451 16.43 27.01 -3.77
C SER A 451 15.49 27.17 -4.97
N ARG A 452 15.98 26.92 -6.19
CA ARG A 452 15.14 26.92 -7.40
C ARG A 452 13.98 25.92 -7.30
N ARG A 453 14.20 24.76 -6.67
CA ARG A 453 13.15 23.73 -6.47
C ARG A 453 12.07 24.23 -5.50
N SER A 454 12.48 24.84 -4.39
CA SER A 454 11.57 25.40 -3.39
C SER A 454 10.71 26.54 -3.95
N ARG A 455 11.29 27.43 -4.77
CA ARG A 455 10.52 28.51 -5.42
C ARG A 455 9.48 27.99 -6.39
N ARG A 456 9.77 26.92 -7.14
CA ARG A 456 8.81 26.28 -8.05
C ARG A 456 7.57 25.72 -7.35
N LEU A 457 7.66 25.37 -6.07
CA LEU A 457 6.49 24.94 -5.30
C LEU A 457 5.59 26.14 -4.92
N LEU A 458 6.18 27.33 -4.73
CA LEU A 458 5.45 28.56 -4.47
C LEU A 458 4.81 29.14 -5.73
N GLU A 459 5.48 29.05 -6.87
CA GLU A 459 4.94 29.39 -8.19
C GLU A 459 3.81 28.43 -8.57
#